data_AF-A0A2A5Y6X7-F1
#
_entry.id   AF-A0A2A5Y6X7-F1
#
_cell.length_a   1.000
_cell.length_b   1.000
_cell.length_c   1.000
_cell.angle_alpha   90.00
_cell.angle_beta   90.00
_cell.angle_gamma   90.00
#
_symmetry.space_group_name_H-M   'P 1'
#
loop_
_entity.id
_entity.type
_entity.pdbx_description
1 polymer ?
#
loop_
_entity_poly.entity_id
_entity_poly.type
_entity_poly.pdbx_seq_one_letter_code
_entity_poly.pdbx_strand_id
1 'polypeptide(L)'
;MKKYFAAPIMLSLTLVLITPSKSTAESHAIEISMQNCMHAKMFALHIIEKRNENRPITHYRSLTFESPAAMEIIQDAYKSERLIVSSDKETLEIEFSDKWMNECFEFSCSGFWANLEVALTKVKDQ
;
A
#
# COMPACT_ATOMS: atom_id res chain seq x y z
N MET A 1 -7.91 -8.82 -74.84
CA MET A 1 -7.50 -7.76 -73.88
C MET A 1 -8.06 -8.10 -72.51
N LYS A 2 -7.20 -8.13 -71.49
CA LYS A 2 -7.51 -8.42 -70.07
C LYS A 2 -8.38 -7.31 -69.47
N LYS A 3 -9.36 -7.67 -68.62
CA LYS A 3 -9.88 -6.78 -67.58
C LYS A 3 -10.10 -7.61 -66.32
N TYR A 4 -9.12 -7.55 -65.41
CA TYR A 4 -9.26 -8.06 -64.05
C TYR A 4 -10.08 -7.03 -63.27
N PHE A 5 -11.21 -7.44 -62.72
CA PHE A 5 -11.93 -6.63 -61.74
C PHE A 5 -11.27 -6.87 -60.38
N ALA A 6 -10.51 -5.88 -59.91
CA ALA A 6 -10.01 -5.86 -58.54
C ALA A 6 -11.16 -5.46 -57.62
N ALA A 7 -11.62 -6.39 -56.79
CA ALA A 7 -12.55 -6.10 -55.70
C ALA A 7 -11.78 -5.47 -54.53
N PRO A 8 -12.17 -4.29 -54.00
CA PRO A 8 -11.57 -3.76 -52.79
C PRO A 8 -12.19 -4.48 -51.59
N ILE A 9 -11.38 -5.29 -50.89
CA ILE A 9 -11.75 -5.82 -49.57
C ILE A 9 -11.63 -4.66 -48.57
N MET A 10 -12.75 -4.00 -48.29
CA MET A 10 -12.86 -3.06 -47.18
C MET A 10 -12.83 -3.85 -45.87
N LEU A 11 -11.65 -4.02 -45.30
CA LEU A 11 -11.49 -4.54 -43.93
C LEU A 11 -11.86 -3.42 -42.96
N SER A 12 -13.14 -3.30 -42.63
CA SER A 12 -13.61 -2.37 -41.60
C SER A 12 -13.09 -2.82 -40.24
N LEU A 13 -12.07 -2.11 -39.73
CA LEU A 13 -11.58 -2.27 -38.37
C LEU A 13 -12.64 -1.69 -37.42
N THR A 14 -13.55 -2.52 -36.93
CA THR A 14 -14.44 -2.13 -35.82
C THR A 14 -13.60 -2.00 -34.56
N LEU A 15 -13.26 -0.76 -34.18
CA LEU A 15 -12.78 -0.48 -32.82
C LEU A 15 -13.91 -0.82 -31.85
N VAL A 16 -13.81 -1.99 -31.22
CA VAL A 16 -14.64 -2.32 -30.06
C VAL A 16 -14.17 -1.40 -28.93
N LEU A 17 -14.92 -0.32 -28.69
CA LEU A 17 -14.79 0.50 -27.49
C LEU A 17 -15.28 -0.35 -26.31
N ILE A 18 -14.36 -1.10 -25.69
CA ILE A 18 -14.64 -1.79 -24.43
C ILE A 18 -14.74 -0.71 -23.36
N THR A 19 -15.95 -0.27 -23.07
CA THR A 19 -16.21 0.58 -21.89
C THR A 19 -15.88 -0.23 -20.65
N PRO A 20 -15.10 0.29 -19.69
CA PRO A 20 -14.81 -0.39 -18.44
C PRO A 20 -16.14 -0.80 -17.79
N SER A 21 -16.34 -2.10 -17.57
CA SER A 21 -17.54 -2.57 -16.88
C SER A 21 -17.40 -2.27 -15.40
N LYS A 22 -18.52 -2.02 -14.71
CA LYS A 22 -18.55 -1.80 -13.25
C LYS A 22 -17.75 -2.87 -12.47
N SER A 23 -17.79 -4.11 -12.94
CA SER A 23 -17.04 -5.25 -12.40
C SER A 23 -15.51 -5.08 -12.49
N THR A 24 -15.00 -4.47 -13.56
CA THR A 24 -13.54 -4.21 -13.70
C THR A 24 -13.06 -3.09 -12.78
N ALA A 25 -13.88 -2.05 -12.58
CA ALA A 25 -13.54 -0.96 -11.66
C ALA A 25 -13.57 -1.40 -10.19
N GLU A 26 -14.55 -2.23 -9.81
CA GLU A 26 -14.63 -2.83 -8.47
C GLU A 26 -13.45 -3.77 -8.21
N SER A 27 -13.06 -4.60 -9.18
CA SER A 27 -11.87 -5.46 -9.06
C SER A 27 -10.58 -4.65 -8.86
N HIS A 28 -10.43 -3.54 -9.59
CA HIS A 28 -9.24 -2.69 -9.48
C HIS A 28 -9.19 -1.95 -8.13
N ALA A 29 -10.34 -1.49 -7.64
CA ALA A 29 -10.43 -0.89 -6.31
C ALA A 29 -10.04 -1.89 -5.20
N ILE A 30 -10.47 -3.15 -5.31
CA ILE A 30 -10.11 -4.21 -4.37
C ILE A 30 -8.59 -4.47 -4.40
N GLU A 31 -7.98 -4.52 -5.58
CA GLU A 31 -6.53 -4.73 -5.73
C GLU A 31 -5.73 -3.59 -5.07
N ILE A 32 -6.11 -2.33 -5.32
CA ILE A 32 -5.47 -1.16 -4.71
C ILE A 32 -5.61 -1.21 -3.18
N SER A 33 -6.82 -1.50 -2.68
CA SER A 33 -7.06 -1.65 -1.24
C SER A 33 -6.16 -2.72 -0.61
N MET A 34 -6.00 -3.88 -1.27
CA MET A 34 -5.14 -4.95 -0.79
C MET A 34 -3.66 -4.55 -0.79
N GLN A 35 -3.20 -3.84 -1.84
CA GLN A 35 -1.82 -3.32 -1.89
C GLN A 35 -1.56 -2.31 -0.77
N ASN A 36 -2.49 -1.39 -0.51
CA ASN A 36 -2.37 -0.44 0.59
C ASN A 36 -2.25 -1.13 1.95
N CYS A 37 -3.00 -2.21 2.19
CA CYS A 37 -2.91 -2.96 3.45
C CYS A 37 -1.59 -3.73 3.57
N MET A 38 -1.03 -4.22 2.46
CA MET A 38 0.34 -4.75 2.46
C MET A 38 1.37 -3.66 2.77
N HIS A 39 1.18 -2.44 2.26
CA HIS A 39 2.04 -1.30 2.62
C HIS A 39 1.91 -0.91 4.09
N ALA A 40 0.71 -0.98 4.68
CA ALA A 40 0.51 -0.79 6.12
C ALA A 40 1.31 -1.81 6.93
N LYS A 41 1.24 -3.10 6.57
CA LYS A 41 2.04 -4.15 7.23
C LYS A 41 3.53 -3.86 7.15
N MET A 42 4.04 -3.61 5.93
CA MET A 42 5.47 -3.37 5.72
C MET A 42 5.97 -2.11 6.42
N PHE A 43 5.15 -1.05 6.46
CA PHE A 43 5.46 0.17 7.18
C PHE A 43 5.52 -0.07 8.68
N ALA A 44 4.49 -0.71 9.25
CA ALA A 44 4.43 -1.06 10.66
C ALA A 44 5.62 -1.93 11.10
N LEU A 45 5.93 -2.96 10.31
CA LEU A 45 7.09 -3.83 10.55
C LEU A 45 8.41 -3.04 10.54
N HIS A 46 8.62 -2.21 9.52
CA HIS A 46 9.84 -1.41 9.44
C HIS A 46 10.00 -0.46 10.64
N ILE A 47 8.92 0.23 11.04
CA ILE A 47 8.98 1.15 12.17
C ILE A 47 9.26 0.40 13.47
N ILE A 48 8.60 -0.73 13.72
CA ILE A 48 8.78 -1.48 14.96
C ILE A 48 10.18 -2.11 15.06
N GLU A 49 10.74 -2.58 13.95
CA GLU A 49 12.10 -3.12 13.88
C GLU A 49 13.17 -2.04 14.11
N LYS A 50 12.96 -0.85 13.55
CA LYS A 50 13.95 0.24 13.57
C LYS A 50 13.83 1.13 14.79
N ARG A 51 12.73 1.08 15.55
CA ARG A 51 12.61 1.86 16.78
C ARG A 51 13.68 1.40 17.77
N ASN A 52 14.41 2.35 18.32
CA ASN A 52 15.37 2.15 19.42
C ASN A 52 15.78 3.52 19.95
N GLU A 53 16.68 3.55 20.94
CA GLU A 53 17.15 4.79 21.56
C GLU A 53 17.81 5.76 20.55
N ASN A 54 18.47 5.24 19.52
CA ASN A 54 19.13 6.06 18.48
C ASN A 54 18.17 6.59 17.41
N ARG A 55 16.95 6.05 17.35
CA ARG A 55 15.89 6.54 16.48
C ARG A 55 14.69 6.87 17.36
N PRO A 56 14.66 8.04 18.04
CA PRO A 56 13.54 8.43 18.88
C PRO A 56 12.32 8.86 18.04
N ILE A 57 11.13 8.89 18.63
CA ILE A 57 9.90 9.33 17.93
C ILE A 57 10.03 10.73 17.30
N THR A 58 10.86 11.60 17.88
CA THR A 58 11.14 12.96 17.36
C THR A 58 11.78 12.95 15.99
N HIS A 59 12.54 11.90 15.64
CA HIS A 59 13.08 11.70 14.29
C HIS A 59 11.94 11.69 13.26
N TYR A 60 10.92 10.87 13.49
CA TYR A 60 9.78 10.76 12.58
C TYR A 60 8.85 11.97 12.58
N ARG A 61 8.74 12.70 13.71
CA ARG A 61 7.95 13.94 13.78
C ARG A 61 8.51 15.06 12.89
N SER A 62 9.78 15.01 12.52
CA SER A 62 10.37 15.94 11.56
C SER A 62 9.96 15.66 10.10
N LEU A 63 9.32 14.51 9.84
CA LEU A 63 8.90 14.07 8.52
C LEU A 63 7.44 14.42 8.27
N THR A 64 7.16 14.89 7.06
CA THR A 64 5.78 15.03 6.56
C THR A 64 5.38 13.75 5.83
N PHE A 65 4.31 13.13 6.29
CA PHE A 65 3.68 11.96 5.66
C PHE A 65 2.38 12.37 4.98
N GLU A 66 2.16 11.84 3.78
CA GLU A 66 0.91 12.05 3.04
C GLU A 66 -0.19 11.11 3.55
N SER A 67 0.20 9.93 4.03
CA SER A 67 -0.67 8.99 4.73
C SER A 67 -0.90 9.43 6.18
N PRO A 68 -2.15 9.66 6.62
CA PRO A 68 -2.46 9.83 8.03
C PRO A 68 -2.06 8.62 8.88
N ALA A 69 -2.20 7.40 8.33
CA ALA A 69 -1.86 6.16 9.03
C ALA A 69 -0.39 6.10 9.45
N ALA A 70 0.53 6.71 8.69
CA ALA A 70 1.96 6.63 8.97
C ALA A 70 2.31 7.12 10.39
N MET A 71 1.80 8.29 10.80
CA MET A 71 2.09 8.83 12.13
C MET A 71 1.37 8.07 13.24
N GLU A 72 0.18 7.52 12.98
CA GLU A 72 -0.52 6.67 13.95
C GLU A 72 0.24 5.36 14.22
N ILE A 73 0.70 4.70 13.17
CA ILE A 73 1.55 3.50 13.25
C ILE A 73 2.83 3.82 14.04
N ILE A 74 3.49 4.94 13.74
CA ILE A 74 4.68 5.37 14.49
C ILE A 74 4.34 5.58 15.97
N GLN A 75 3.28 6.30 16.30
CA GLN A 75 2.95 6.54 17.70
C GLN A 75 2.61 5.25 18.46
N ASP A 76 1.88 4.34 17.84
CA ASP A 76 1.56 3.03 18.42
C ASP A 76 2.82 2.20 18.64
N ALA A 77 3.73 2.19 17.65
CA ALA A 77 5.04 1.57 17.78
C ALA A 77 5.79 2.14 18.99
N TYR A 78 5.86 3.45 19.23
CA TYR A 78 6.61 3.98 20.39
C TYR A 78 5.88 3.83 21.74
N LYS A 79 4.59 3.50 21.75
CA LYS A 79 3.84 3.18 22.98
C LYS A 79 3.93 1.71 23.37
N SER A 80 4.34 0.84 22.45
CA SER A 80 4.36 -0.61 22.69
C SER A 80 5.61 -1.04 23.48
N GLU A 81 5.59 -0.85 24.80
CA GLU A 81 6.71 -1.12 25.72
C GLU A 81 7.17 -2.60 25.70
N ARG A 82 6.26 -3.52 25.35
CA ARG A 82 6.49 -4.97 25.40
C ARG A 82 7.64 -5.46 24.51
N LEU A 83 7.94 -4.82 23.37
CA LEU A 83 9.01 -5.31 22.48
C LEU A 83 10.42 -4.84 22.85
N ILE A 84 10.61 -4.11 23.95
CA ILE A 84 11.95 -3.67 24.38
C ILE A 84 12.64 -4.74 25.23
N VAL A 85 11.89 -5.62 25.90
CA VAL A 85 12.40 -6.50 26.96
C VAL A 85 12.12 -7.99 26.72
N SER A 86 11.39 -8.33 25.65
CA SER A 86 10.93 -9.70 25.40
C SER A 86 11.96 -10.55 24.66
N SER A 87 12.11 -11.82 25.07
CA SER A 87 12.80 -12.86 24.29
C SER A 87 12.09 -13.15 22.96
N ASP A 88 10.82 -12.80 22.87
CA ASP A 88 9.93 -13.12 21.75
C ASP A 88 9.71 -11.90 20.85
N LYS A 89 10.75 -11.07 20.72
CA LYS A 89 10.70 -9.80 20.01
C LYS A 89 10.16 -9.96 18.58
N GLU A 90 10.67 -10.93 17.83
CA GLU A 90 10.26 -11.18 16.44
C GLU A 90 8.76 -11.48 16.33
N THR A 91 8.23 -12.35 17.19
CA THR A 91 6.79 -12.66 17.24
C THR A 91 5.97 -11.41 17.50
N LEU A 92 6.38 -10.59 18.46
CA LEU A 92 5.67 -9.35 18.79
C LEU A 92 5.74 -8.32 17.65
N GLU A 93 6.84 -8.26 16.91
CA GLU A 93 6.99 -7.38 15.73
C GLU A 93 6.05 -7.81 14.60
N ILE A 94 5.93 -9.14 14.38
CA ILE A 94 4.97 -9.72 13.43
C ILE A 94 3.54 -9.40 13.86
N GLU A 95 3.17 -9.69 15.10
CA GLU A 95 1.82 -9.41 15.64
C GLU A 95 1.46 -7.92 15.53
N PHE A 96 2.42 -7.04 15.84
CA PHE A 96 2.24 -5.60 15.66
C PHE A 96 1.96 -5.23 14.20
N SER A 97 2.73 -5.79 13.26
CA SER A 97 2.53 -5.51 11.83
C SER A 97 1.23 -6.09 11.28
N ASP A 98 0.82 -7.27 11.75
CA ASP A 98 -0.42 -7.94 11.36
C ASP A 98 -1.65 -7.21 11.86
N LYS A 99 -1.60 -6.64 13.08
CA LYS A 99 -2.64 -5.75 13.59
C LYS A 99 -2.97 -4.64 12.59
N TRP A 100 -1.96 -3.92 12.10
CA TRP A 100 -2.16 -2.80 11.17
C TRP A 100 -2.62 -3.24 9.78
N MET A 101 -2.21 -4.42 9.32
CA MET A 101 -2.76 -5.03 8.10
C MET A 101 -4.25 -5.33 8.25
N ASN A 102 -4.64 -5.92 9.38
CA ASN A 102 -6.03 -6.30 9.67
C ASN A 102 -6.92 -5.07 9.83
N GLU A 103 -6.47 -4.05 10.58
CA GLU A 103 -7.18 -2.76 10.66
C GLU A 103 -7.36 -2.14 9.27
N CYS A 104 -6.35 -2.23 8.40
CA CYS A 104 -6.51 -1.79 7.03
C CYS A 104 -7.56 -2.59 6.27
N PHE A 105 -7.61 -3.92 6.38
CA PHE A 105 -8.65 -4.70 5.71
C PHE A 105 -10.06 -4.36 6.20
N GLU A 106 -10.23 -4.14 7.50
CA GLU A 106 -11.50 -3.74 8.11
C GLU A 106 -11.98 -2.38 7.58
N PHE A 107 -11.05 -1.46 7.29
CA PHE A 107 -11.34 -0.07 6.89
C PHE A 107 -10.71 0.33 5.53
N SER A 108 -10.65 -0.61 4.59
CA SER A 108 -9.78 -0.54 3.39
C SER A 108 -10.14 0.52 2.36
N CYS A 109 -11.40 0.96 2.31
CA CYS A 109 -11.89 1.97 1.36
C CYS A 109 -11.65 3.42 1.82
N SER A 110 -10.66 3.68 2.67
CA SER A 110 -10.39 5.02 3.21
C SER A 110 -9.06 5.59 2.69
N GLY A 111 -9.04 6.91 2.43
CA GLY A 111 -7.80 7.63 2.10
C GLY A 111 -6.78 7.68 3.24
N PHE A 112 -7.14 7.15 4.42
CA PHE A 112 -6.26 7.00 5.56
C PHE A 112 -5.03 6.14 5.24
N TRP A 113 -5.21 5.08 4.45
CA TRP A 113 -4.16 4.13 4.08
C TRP A 113 -3.35 4.52 2.83
N ALA A 114 -3.77 5.57 2.14
CA ALA A 114 -3.14 5.98 0.88
C ALA A 114 -1.70 6.45 1.11
N ASN A 115 -0.82 6.23 0.12
CA ASN A 115 0.56 6.71 0.07
C ASN A 115 1.49 6.15 1.18
N LEU A 116 1.14 5.00 1.77
CA LEU A 116 2.01 4.31 2.74
C LEU A 116 3.29 3.74 2.11
N GLU A 117 3.25 3.42 0.82
CA GLU A 117 4.42 3.06 0.02
C GLU A 117 5.44 4.22 -0.10
N VAL A 118 4.93 5.44 -0.24
CA VAL A 118 5.77 6.66 -0.25
C VAL A 118 6.32 6.91 1.15
N ALA A 119 5.49 6.76 2.19
CA ALA A 119 5.94 6.86 3.57
C ALA A 119 7.04 5.83 3.89
N LEU A 120 6.87 4.59 3.44
CA LEU A 120 7.84 3.49 3.63
C LEU A 120 9.17 3.78 2.96
N THR A 121 9.14 4.28 1.72
CA THR A 121 10.37 4.68 1.00
C THR A 121 11.08 5.80 1.78
N LYS A 122 10.33 6.83 2.19
CA LYS A 122 10.87 7.97 2.94
C LYS A 122 11.58 7.57 4.24
N VAL A 123 11.08 6.58 4.98
CA VAL A 123 11.73 6.14 6.24
C VAL A 123 12.87 5.13 6.04
N LYS A 124 12.92 4.47 4.87
CA LYS A 124 14.03 3.57 4.50
C LYS A 124 15.27 4.31 4.04
N ASP A 125 15.10 5.50 3.44
CA ASP A 125 16.19 6.33 2.93
C ASP A 125 16.87 7.19 4.02
N GLN A 126 16.39 7.11 5.27
CA GLN A 126 16.99 7.75 6.46
C GLN A 126 17.67 6.73 7.37
#